data_AF-A0A9D1I3L8-F1
#
_entry.id   AF-A0A9D1I3L8-F1
#
_cell.length_a   1.000
_cell.length_b   1.000
_cell.length_c   1.000
_cell.angle_alpha   90.00
_cell.angle_beta   90.00
_cell.angle_gamma   90.00
#
_symmetry.space_group_name_H-M   'P 1'
#
loop_
_entity.id
_entity.type
_entity.pdbx_description
1 polymer ?
#
loop_
_entity_poly.entity_id
_entity_poly.type
_entity_poly.pdbx_seq_one_letter_code
_entity_poly.pdbx_strand_id
1 'polypeptide(L)'
;MDRERLYEILDIEEPAEFDYFENIAALLECDENIGYEELYGLLQEVDKETLSMLIDNYFEELSDFLPEDDADFYLKIDQIRRSLVGLAKSSDDKNVLGSLAEELDRFRRWYAAESQVICSDLETGREEIHPLRDALALARMEKLDGDKYYYDFERCRDYDLDDYLMSFADMIAVSGVYDDEKNTVPDDWSSEEQQTYE
;
A
#
# COMPACT_ATOMS: atom_id res chain seq x y z
N MET A 1 -6.75 18.37 -8.61
CA MET A 1 -7.57 17.99 -9.78
C MET A 1 -9.00 17.88 -9.31
N ASP A 2 -9.96 17.88 -10.23
CA ASP A 2 -11.34 17.52 -9.91
C ASP A 2 -11.56 16.00 -10.05
N ARG A 3 -12.76 15.55 -9.69
CA ARG A 3 -13.13 14.12 -9.73
C ARG A 3 -13.08 13.54 -11.14
N GLU A 4 -13.53 14.28 -12.15
CA GLU A 4 -13.55 13.79 -13.53
C GLU A 4 -12.13 13.49 -14.01
N ARG A 5 -11.19 14.41 -13.75
CA ARG A 5 -9.78 14.20 -14.07
C ARG A 5 -9.16 13.06 -13.27
N LEU A 6 -9.54 12.89 -12.00
CA LEU A 6 -9.08 11.76 -11.20
C LEU A 6 -9.52 10.43 -11.84
N TYR A 7 -10.79 10.31 -12.22
CA TYR A 7 -11.33 9.09 -12.80
C TYR A 7 -10.73 8.79 -14.18
N GLU A 8 -10.44 9.81 -14.98
CA GLU A 8 -9.67 9.65 -16.23
C GLU A 8 -8.26 9.07 -15.98
N ILE A 9 -7.56 9.53 -14.94
CA ILE A 9 -6.21 9.04 -14.61
C ILE A 9 -6.28 7.60 -14.13
N LEU A 10 -7.30 7.26 -13.34
CA LEU A 10 -7.50 5.93 -12.79
C LEU A 10 -8.09 4.95 -13.81
N ASP A 11 -8.50 5.41 -14.98
CA ASP A 11 -9.18 4.63 -16.02
C ASP A 11 -10.47 3.95 -15.52
N ILE A 12 -11.32 4.73 -14.85
CA ILE A 12 -12.63 4.30 -14.31
C ILE A 12 -13.73 5.30 -14.66
N GLU A 13 -14.98 4.86 -14.75
CA GLU A 13 -16.17 5.71 -14.87
C GLU A 13 -16.83 5.96 -13.50
N GLU A 14 -16.76 4.97 -12.60
CA GLU A 14 -17.30 5.03 -11.23
C GLU A 14 -16.39 4.29 -10.23
N PRO A 15 -16.44 4.64 -8.92
CA PRO A 15 -15.59 4.01 -7.91
C PRO A 15 -15.68 2.48 -7.81
N ALA A 16 -16.82 1.90 -8.21
CA ALA A 16 -17.03 0.46 -8.22
C ALA A 16 -16.18 -0.27 -9.27
N GLU A 17 -15.57 0.44 -10.23
CA GLU A 17 -14.67 -0.14 -11.24
C GLU A 17 -13.19 -0.16 -10.79
N PHE A 18 -12.90 0.32 -9.57
CA PHE A 18 -11.56 0.27 -8.98
C PHE A 18 -11.22 -1.15 -8.51
N ASP A 19 -10.96 -2.05 -9.47
CA ASP A 19 -10.78 -3.49 -9.25
C ASP A 19 -9.45 -4.02 -9.78
N TYR A 20 -8.68 -3.19 -10.50
CA TYR A 20 -7.48 -3.60 -11.21
C TYR A 20 -6.20 -3.00 -10.59
N PHE A 21 -5.10 -3.71 -10.77
CA PHE A 21 -3.78 -3.28 -10.31
C PHE A 21 -3.39 -1.93 -10.90
N GLU A 22 -3.74 -1.71 -12.16
CA GLU A 22 -3.50 -0.48 -12.89
C GLU A 22 -4.19 0.73 -12.22
N ASN A 23 -5.35 0.55 -11.58
CA ASN A 23 -6.04 1.65 -10.89
C ASN A 23 -5.24 2.09 -9.65
N ILE A 24 -4.76 1.16 -8.82
CA ILE A 24 -3.96 1.52 -7.64
C ILE A 24 -2.57 2.04 -8.02
N ALA A 25 -1.95 1.47 -9.06
CA ALA A 25 -0.69 1.97 -9.57
C ALA A 25 -0.85 3.41 -10.07
N ALA A 26 -1.87 3.69 -10.88
CA ALA A 26 -2.17 5.04 -11.35
C ALA A 26 -2.43 6.02 -10.19
N LEU A 27 -3.13 5.58 -9.13
CA LEU A 27 -3.39 6.41 -7.95
C LEU A 27 -2.09 6.76 -7.20
N LEU A 28 -1.26 5.76 -6.90
CA LEU A 28 -0.03 5.92 -6.10
C LEU A 28 1.10 6.59 -6.88
N GLU A 29 1.12 6.44 -8.20
CA GLU A 29 2.13 7.01 -9.09
C GLU A 29 1.76 8.39 -9.61
N CYS A 30 0.53 8.85 -9.39
CA CYS A 30 0.09 10.18 -9.79
C CYS A 30 0.90 11.27 -9.06
N ASP A 31 1.53 12.18 -9.80
CA ASP A 31 2.24 13.36 -9.28
C ASP A 31 1.36 14.62 -9.27
N GLU A 32 0.20 14.60 -9.92
CA GLU A 32 -0.77 15.69 -9.88
C GLU A 32 -1.42 15.80 -8.49
N ASN A 33 -1.73 17.02 -8.03
CA ASN A 33 -2.37 17.21 -6.73
C ASN A 33 -3.82 16.70 -6.74
N ILE A 34 -4.14 15.74 -5.88
CA ILE A 34 -5.51 15.25 -5.61
C ILE A 34 -6.02 15.97 -4.38
N GLY A 35 -7.21 16.56 -4.44
CA GLY A 35 -7.81 17.19 -3.26
C GLY A 35 -8.32 16.13 -2.28
N TYR A 36 -8.35 16.50 -0.99
CA TYR A 36 -8.80 15.60 0.07
C TYR A 36 -10.21 15.06 -0.19
N GLU A 37 -11.14 15.93 -0.60
CA GLU A 37 -12.53 15.56 -0.85
C GLU A 37 -12.67 14.59 -2.03
N GLU A 38 -11.86 14.78 -3.09
CA GLU A 38 -11.85 13.90 -4.26
C GLU A 38 -11.31 12.51 -3.90
N LEU A 39 -10.20 12.45 -3.15
CA LEU A 39 -9.63 11.19 -2.71
C LEU A 39 -10.54 10.48 -1.70
N TYR A 40 -11.03 11.21 -0.70
CA TYR A 40 -11.95 10.66 0.30
C TYR A 40 -13.23 10.14 -0.35
N GLY A 41 -13.80 10.90 -1.29
CA GLY A 41 -15.00 10.52 -2.03
C GLY A 41 -14.82 9.23 -2.84
N LEU A 42 -13.68 9.08 -3.53
CA LEU A 42 -13.32 7.81 -4.20
C LEU A 42 -13.23 6.69 -3.17
N LEU A 43 -12.37 6.85 -2.16
CA LEU A 43 -12.11 5.81 -1.16
C LEU A 43 -13.35 5.43 -0.37
N GLN A 44 -14.34 6.31 -0.23
CA GLN A 44 -15.60 6.00 0.44
C GLN A 44 -16.39 4.91 -0.30
N GLU A 45 -16.38 4.92 -1.63
CA GLU A 45 -17.24 4.07 -2.47
C GLU A 45 -16.53 2.81 -3.00
N VAL A 46 -15.19 2.81 -3.09
CA VAL A 46 -14.40 1.63 -3.46
C VAL A 46 -14.60 0.49 -2.44
N ASP A 47 -14.64 -0.75 -2.93
CA ASP A 47 -14.69 -1.96 -2.10
C ASP A 47 -13.42 -2.12 -1.24
N LYS A 48 -13.59 -2.29 0.08
CA LYS A 48 -12.45 -2.23 1.03
C LYS A 48 -11.56 -3.46 0.96
N GLU A 49 -12.15 -4.62 0.69
CA GLU A 49 -11.41 -5.86 0.54
C GLU A 49 -10.52 -5.78 -0.70
N THR A 50 -11.08 -5.35 -1.82
CA THR A 50 -10.39 -5.11 -3.08
C THR A 50 -9.30 -4.06 -2.93
N LEU A 51 -9.61 -2.89 -2.36
CA LEU A 51 -8.62 -1.85 -2.10
C LEU A 51 -7.44 -2.36 -1.27
N SER A 52 -7.72 -3.10 -0.19
CA SER A 52 -6.68 -3.62 0.69
C SER A 52 -5.77 -4.62 -0.03
N MET A 53 -6.35 -5.48 -0.87
CA MET A 53 -5.62 -6.44 -1.70
C MET A 53 -4.77 -5.73 -2.77
N LEU A 54 -5.33 -4.71 -3.44
CA LEU A 54 -4.61 -3.96 -4.46
C LEU A 54 -3.42 -3.20 -3.88
N ILE A 55 -3.59 -2.56 -2.72
CA ILE A 55 -2.47 -1.94 -1.98
C ILE A 55 -1.41 -3.00 -1.67
N ASP A 56 -1.82 -4.15 -1.12
CA ASP A 56 -0.89 -5.22 -0.74
C ASP A 56 -0.06 -5.71 -1.94
N ASN A 57 -0.73 -6.02 -3.05
CA ASN A 57 -0.11 -6.46 -4.30
C ASN A 57 0.85 -5.42 -4.87
N TYR A 58 0.49 -4.12 -4.81
CA TYR A 58 1.37 -3.04 -5.29
C TYR A 58 2.68 -2.99 -4.51
N PHE A 59 2.62 -3.07 -3.18
CA PHE A 59 3.82 -3.05 -2.36
C PHE A 59 4.65 -4.33 -2.49
N GLU A 60 4.03 -5.48 -2.73
CA GLU A 60 4.75 -6.72 -3.06
C GLU A 60 5.56 -6.55 -4.35
N GLU A 61 4.96 -6.05 -5.44
CA GLU A 61 5.70 -5.78 -6.68
C GLU A 61 6.77 -4.70 -6.47
N LEU A 62 6.48 -3.65 -5.70
CA LEU A 62 7.45 -2.59 -5.39
C LEU A 62 8.70 -3.15 -4.70
N SER A 63 8.54 -4.14 -3.82
CA SER A 63 9.63 -4.74 -3.06
C SER A 63 10.69 -5.45 -3.91
N ASP A 64 10.31 -5.95 -5.10
CA ASP A 64 11.22 -6.60 -6.06
C ASP A 64 12.25 -5.66 -6.71
N PHE A 65 12.13 -4.36 -6.45
CA PHE A 65 12.97 -3.30 -7.02
C PHE A 65 13.69 -2.47 -5.95
N LEU A 66 13.45 -2.76 -4.67
CA LEU A 66 14.17 -2.15 -3.57
C LEU A 66 15.63 -2.65 -3.50
N PRO A 67 16.55 -1.87 -2.91
CA PRO A 67 17.96 -2.25 -2.78
C PRO A 67 18.17 -3.44 -1.83
N GLU A 68 18.74 -4.54 -2.32
CA GLU A 68 18.92 -5.79 -1.56
C GLU A 68 19.73 -5.63 -0.25
N ASP A 69 20.56 -4.60 -0.14
CA ASP A 69 21.48 -4.37 0.98
C ASP A 69 20.99 -3.33 2.02
N ASP A 70 19.79 -2.77 1.85
CA ASP A 70 19.20 -1.81 2.81
C ASP A 70 17.97 -2.39 3.54
N ALA A 71 18.25 -3.28 4.51
CA ALA A 71 17.23 -3.93 5.33
C ALA A 71 16.34 -2.94 6.11
N ASP A 72 16.88 -1.78 6.49
CA ASP A 72 16.13 -0.75 7.23
C ASP A 72 15.10 -0.07 6.31
N PHE A 73 15.47 0.19 5.05
CA PHE A 73 14.55 0.75 4.07
C PHE A 73 13.46 -0.26 3.68
N TYR A 74 13.78 -1.55 3.52
CA TYR A 74 12.77 -2.60 3.35
C TYR A 74 11.76 -2.63 4.50
N LEU A 75 12.24 -2.61 5.74
CA LEU A 75 11.37 -2.60 6.92
C LEU A 75 10.45 -1.38 6.90
N LYS A 76 10.96 -0.22 6.48
CA LYS A 76 10.17 1.00 6.39
C LYS A 76 9.04 0.89 5.38
N ILE A 77 9.33 0.41 4.18
CA ILE A 77 8.33 0.19 3.13
C ILE A 77 7.28 -0.86 3.60
N ASP A 78 7.72 -1.93 4.26
CA ASP A 78 6.82 -2.94 4.84
C ASP A 78 5.91 -2.35 5.93
N GLN A 79 6.42 -1.44 6.77
CA GLN A 79 5.60 -0.73 7.76
C GLN A 79 4.54 0.15 7.10
N ILE A 80 4.90 0.89 6.05
CA ILE A 80 3.95 1.71 5.27
C ILE A 80 2.87 0.81 4.66
N ARG A 81 3.27 -0.28 3.99
CA ARG A 81 2.36 -1.29 3.43
C ARG A 81 1.35 -1.76 4.47
N ARG A 82 1.83 -2.27 5.62
CA ARG A 82 0.97 -2.80 6.69
C ARG A 82 0.00 -1.76 7.23
N SER A 83 0.47 -0.52 7.38
CA SER A 83 -0.37 0.59 7.83
C SER A 83 -1.51 0.86 6.85
N LEU A 84 -1.20 1.05 5.56
CA LEU A 84 -2.18 1.32 4.51
C LEU A 84 -3.18 0.15 4.35
N VAL A 85 -2.70 -1.09 4.36
CA VAL A 85 -3.56 -2.29 4.28
C VAL A 85 -4.49 -2.37 5.51
N GLY A 86 -3.97 -2.12 6.71
CA GLY A 86 -4.76 -2.14 7.94
C GLY A 86 -5.84 -1.05 7.97
N LEU A 87 -5.48 0.17 7.54
CA LEU A 87 -6.41 1.28 7.37
C LEU A 87 -7.50 0.95 6.34
N ALA A 88 -7.12 0.43 5.17
CA ALA A 88 -8.06 0.03 4.12
C ALA A 88 -9.11 -0.98 4.64
N LYS A 89 -8.65 -2.06 5.30
CA LYS A 89 -9.53 -3.09 5.89
C LYS A 89 -10.48 -2.56 6.97
N SER A 90 -10.11 -1.47 7.63
CA SER A 90 -10.87 -0.91 8.76
C SER A 90 -11.63 0.38 8.41
N SER A 91 -11.61 0.78 7.14
CA SER A 91 -12.11 2.09 6.67
C SER A 91 -13.63 2.17 6.51
N ASP A 92 -14.39 1.15 6.94
CA ASP A 92 -15.83 1.28 7.15
C ASP A 92 -16.15 2.29 8.27
N ASP A 93 -15.22 2.49 9.22
CA ASP A 93 -15.27 3.61 10.16
C ASP A 93 -14.80 4.90 9.46
N LYS A 94 -15.64 5.93 9.46
CA LYS A 94 -15.37 7.21 8.81
C LYS A 94 -14.12 7.92 9.32
N ASN A 95 -13.76 7.74 10.59
CA ASN A 95 -12.52 8.32 11.13
C ASN A 95 -11.31 7.61 10.53
N VAL A 96 -11.37 6.28 10.41
CA VAL A 96 -10.30 5.47 9.81
C VAL A 96 -10.20 5.76 8.30
N LEU A 97 -11.32 5.94 7.61
CA LEU A 97 -11.33 6.37 6.21
C LEU A 97 -10.64 7.73 6.01
N GLY A 98 -10.85 8.67 6.93
CA GLY A 98 -10.16 9.96 6.93
C GLY A 98 -8.64 9.77 7.04
N SER A 99 -8.20 8.95 8.00
CA SER A 99 -6.79 8.62 8.19
C SER A 99 -6.19 7.87 6.99
N LEU A 100 -6.95 6.98 6.34
CA LEU A 100 -6.52 6.32 5.11
C LEU A 100 -6.29 7.33 3.98
N ALA A 101 -7.24 8.26 3.77
CA ALA A 101 -7.12 9.26 2.72
C ALA A 101 -5.88 10.17 2.95
N GLU A 102 -5.64 10.57 4.20
CA GLU A 102 -4.47 11.39 4.56
C GLU A 102 -3.15 10.63 4.35
N GLU A 103 -3.04 9.40 4.85
CA GLU A 103 -1.79 8.63 4.73
C GLU A 103 -1.53 8.20 3.28
N LEU A 104 -2.57 7.88 2.51
CA LEU A 104 -2.42 7.49 1.12
C LEU A 104 -1.98 8.68 0.25
N ASP A 105 -2.57 9.86 0.44
CA ASP A 105 -2.11 11.08 -0.24
C ASP A 105 -0.66 11.43 0.15
N ARG A 106 -0.33 11.30 1.43
CA ARG A 106 1.00 11.56 1.93
C ARG A 106 2.04 10.63 1.33
N PHE A 107 1.78 9.32 1.34
CA PHE A 107 2.65 8.33 0.71
C PHE A 107 2.81 8.63 -0.77
N ARG A 108 1.71 8.86 -1.50
CA ARG A 108 1.71 9.18 -2.94
C ARG A 108 2.60 10.36 -3.26
N ARG A 109 2.44 11.49 -2.56
CA ARG A 109 3.25 12.69 -2.80
C ARG A 109 4.73 12.44 -2.51
N TRP A 110 5.03 11.76 -1.41
CA TRP A 110 6.40 11.39 -1.09
C TRP A 110 7.00 10.47 -2.16
N TYR A 111 6.28 9.42 -2.54
CA TYR A 111 6.72 8.40 -3.49
C TYR A 111 6.94 8.96 -4.90
N ALA A 112 5.98 9.76 -5.40
CA ALA A 112 5.97 10.26 -6.78
C ALA A 112 6.74 11.57 -6.98
N ALA A 113 6.97 12.38 -5.94
CA ALA A 113 7.53 13.73 -6.12
C ALA A 113 8.52 14.21 -5.04
N GLU A 114 8.28 13.95 -3.75
CA GLU A 114 9.08 14.59 -2.68
C GLU A 114 10.33 13.79 -2.28
N SER A 115 10.32 12.47 -2.45
CA SER A 115 11.46 11.59 -2.20
C SER A 115 12.63 11.89 -3.13
N GLN A 116 13.84 11.51 -2.71
CA GLN A 116 15.06 11.76 -3.47
C GLN A 116 15.93 10.51 -3.45
N VAL A 117 16.18 9.96 -4.64
CA VAL A 117 17.12 8.86 -4.86
C VAL A 117 18.21 9.38 -5.79
N ILE A 118 19.47 9.20 -5.40
CA ILE A 118 20.60 9.51 -6.28
C ILE A 118 20.82 8.28 -7.16
N CYS A 119 20.68 8.46 -8.47
CA CYS A 119 20.88 7.44 -9.49
C CYS A 119 22.20 7.74 -10.20
N SER A 120 23.19 6.87 -10.05
CA SER A 120 24.51 7.02 -10.64
C SER A 120 24.68 6.03 -11.79
N ASP A 121 24.75 6.55 -13.02
CA ASP A 121 24.99 5.75 -14.23
C ASP A 121 26.36 5.05 -14.12
N LEU A 122 26.39 3.72 -14.25
CA LEU A 122 27.61 2.92 -14.09
C LEU A 122 28.57 3.02 -15.28
N GLU A 123 28.11 3.45 -16.44
CA GLU A 123 28.95 3.65 -17.64
C GLU A 123 29.56 5.05 -17.65
N THR A 124 28.75 6.09 -17.42
CA THR A 124 29.20 7.49 -17.53
C THR A 124 29.66 8.09 -16.21
N GLY A 125 29.26 7.49 -15.08
CA GLY A 125 29.48 8.03 -13.73
C GLY A 125 28.66 9.29 -13.43
N ARG A 126 27.65 9.61 -14.26
CA ARG A 126 26.79 10.78 -14.07
C ARG A 126 25.74 10.48 -13.00
N GLU A 127 25.56 11.45 -12.11
CA GLU A 127 24.54 11.38 -11.06
C GLU A 127 23.31 12.22 -11.46
N GLU A 128 22.14 11.64 -11.26
CA GLU A 128 20.85 12.31 -11.36
C GLU A 128 20.04 12.07 -10.09
N ILE A 129 19.15 13.00 -9.74
CA ILE A 129 18.26 12.87 -8.58
C ILE A 129 16.85 12.71 -9.10
N HIS A 130 16.22 11.61 -8.71
CA HIS A 130 14.87 11.25 -9.13
C HIS A 130 14.00 10.94 -7.91
N PRO A 131 12.67 11.15 -7.97
CA PRO A 131 11.74 10.59 -7.01
C PRO A 131 11.86 9.06 -6.94
N LEU A 132 11.46 8.47 -5.82
CA LEU A 132 11.51 7.03 -5.58
C LEU A 132 10.77 6.25 -6.68
N ARG A 133 9.57 6.72 -7.09
CA ARG A 133 8.83 6.15 -8.23
C ARG A 133 9.69 6.03 -9.48
N ASP A 134 10.33 7.13 -9.88
CA ASP A 134 11.10 7.21 -11.12
C ASP A 134 12.39 6.37 -11.03
N ALA A 135 13.04 6.37 -9.87
CA ALA A 135 14.20 5.52 -9.62
C ALA A 135 13.86 4.03 -9.71
N LEU A 136 12.71 3.60 -9.17
CA LEU A 136 12.25 2.22 -9.30
C LEU A 136 11.82 1.88 -10.74
N ALA A 137 11.28 2.85 -11.49
CA ALA A 137 11.01 2.68 -12.91
C ALA A 137 12.30 2.47 -13.72
N LEU A 138 13.38 3.20 -13.40
CA LEU A 138 14.71 2.94 -13.97
C LEU A 138 15.19 1.52 -13.63
N ALA A 139 15.08 1.11 -12.35
CA ALA A 139 15.47 -0.23 -11.90
C ALA A 139 14.70 -1.36 -12.63
N ARG A 140 13.41 -1.13 -12.92
CA ARG A 140 12.59 -2.02 -13.76
C ARG A 140 13.13 -2.13 -15.18
N MET A 141 13.48 -0.99 -15.80
CA MET A 141 13.99 -0.95 -17.17
C MET A 141 15.35 -1.64 -17.32
N GLU A 142 16.20 -1.65 -16.29
CA GLU A 142 17.49 -2.37 -16.33
C GLU A 142 17.30 -3.88 -16.56
N LYS A 143 16.26 -4.48 -15.96
CA LYS A 143 15.94 -5.90 -16.14
C LYS A 143 15.55 -6.24 -17.60
N LEU A 144 15.25 -5.23 -18.41
CA LEU A 144 14.85 -5.33 -19.83
C LEU A 144 15.97 -4.94 -20.81
N ASP A 145 17.24 -5.02 -20.40
CA ASP A 145 18.43 -4.60 -21.19
C ASP A 145 18.62 -3.07 -21.26
N GLY A 146 18.14 -2.35 -20.23
CA GLY A 146 18.37 -0.92 -20.05
C GLY A 146 19.76 -0.57 -19.46
N ASP A 147 20.04 0.74 -19.38
CA ASP A 147 21.26 1.28 -18.77
C ASP A 147 21.33 0.90 -17.28
N LYS A 148 22.53 0.67 -16.74
CA LYS A 148 22.71 0.21 -15.37
C LYS A 148 23.06 1.35 -14.42
N TYR A 149 22.41 1.38 -13.27
CA TYR A 149 22.63 2.41 -12.26
C TYR A 149 23.03 1.80 -10.91
N TYR A 150 23.70 2.62 -10.11
CA TYR A 150 23.75 2.47 -8.66
C TYR A 150 22.72 3.43 -8.04
N TYR A 151 21.95 2.94 -7.08
CA TYR A 151 20.88 3.71 -6.44
C TYR A 151 21.22 3.95 -4.96
N ASP A 152 21.23 5.22 -4.56
CA ASP A 152 21.37 5.63 -3.16
C ASP A 152 20.04 6.20 -2.64
N PHE A 153 19.44 5.43 -1.73
CA PHE A 153 18.14 5.70 -1.11
C PHE A 153 18.26 6.37 0.26
N GLU A 154 19.45 6.77 0.72
CA GLU A 154 19.66 7.30 2.08
C GLU A 154 18.73 8.48 2.40
N ARG A 155 18.42 9.33 1.40
CA ARG A 155 17.53 10.49 1.56
C ARG A 155 16.04 10.16 1.59
N CYS A 156 15.66 8.90 1.30
CA CYS A 156 14.28 8.43 1.42
C CYS A 156 13.94 7.96 2.84
N ARG A 157 14.91 7.91 3.76
CA ARG A 157 14.69 7.36 5.11
C ARG A 157 13.83 8.23 6.01
N ASP A 158 13.71 9.53 5.73
CA ASP A 158 13.01 10.51 6.57
C ASP A 158 11.46 10.49 6.41
N TYR A 159 10.87 9.38 5.96
CA TYR A 159 9.41 9.25 5.90
C TYR A 159 8.81 9.08 7.32
N ASP A 160 8.28 10.13 7.92
CA ASP A 160 7.78 10.09 9.31
C ASP A 160 6.37 9.46 9.44
N LEU A 161 6.20 8.13 9.44
CA LEU A 161 4.89 7.51 9.73
C LEU A 161 4.20 8.19 10.94
N ASP A 162 2.96 8.62 10.77
CA ASP A 162 2.24 9.32 11.86
C ASP A 162 2.16 8.38 13.09
N ASP A 163 2.54 8.88 14.27
CA ASP A 163 2.54 8.11 15.52
C ASP A 163 1.17 7.47 15.82
N TYR A 164 0.08 8.12 15.41
CA TYR A 164 -1.27 7.59 15.52
C TYR A 164 -1.48 6.37 14.61
N LEU A 165 -0.94 6.43 13.39
CA LEU A 165 -1.01 5.34 12.42
C LEU A 165 -0.13 4.16 12.82
N MET A 166 1.02 4.41 13.44
CA MET A 166 1.83 3.34 14.03
C MET A 166 1.09 2.65 15.18
N SER A 167 0.47 3.42 16.09
CA SER A 167 -0.34 2.83 17.16
C SER A 167 -1.53 2.03 16.62
N PHE A 168 -2.14 2.47 15.52
CA PHE A 168 -3.25 1.76 14.88
C PHE A 168 -2.79 0.48 14.19
N ALA A 169 -1.70 0.55 13.41
CA ALA A 169 -1.08 -0.61 12.76
C ALA A 169 -0.62 -1.66 13.79
N ASP A 170 -0.05 -1.23 14.92
CA ASP A 170 0.32 -2.12 16.03
C ASP A 170 -0.92 -2.77 16.67
N MET A 171 -2.02 -2.04 16.85
CA MET A 171 -3.27 -2.61 17.36
C MET A 171 -3.85 -3.66 16.40
N ILE A 172 -3.82 -3.40 15.08
CA ILE A 172 -4.25 -4.36 14.07
C ILE A 172 -3.33 -5.57 14.03
N ALA A 173 -2.00 -5.36 14.10
CA ALA A 173 -1.04 -6.44 14.12
C ALA A 173 -1.29 -7.37 15.32
N VAL A 174 -1.58 -6.81 16.50
CA VAL A 174 -1.93 -7.59 17.71
C VAL A 174 -3.28 -8.29 17.55
N SER A 175 -4.30 -7.68 16.96
CA SER A 175 -5.61 -8.34 16.76
C SER A 175 -5.57 -9.43 15.69
N GLY A 176 -4.73 -9.28 14.66
CA GLY A 176 -4.53 -10.26 13.60
C GLY A 176 -3.78 -11.54 14.03
N VAL A 177 -3.05 -11.53 15.16
CA VAL A 177 -2.45 -12.76 15.73
C VAL A 177 -3.51 -13.70 16.31
N TYR A 178 -4.72 -13.20 16.60
CA TYR A 178 -5.79 -14.01 17.21
C TYR A 178 -6.76 -14.66 16.21
N ASP A 179 -6.65 -14.37 14.91
CA ASP A 179 -7.57 -14.89 13.89
C ASP A 179 -7.08 -16.17 13.18
N ASP A 180 -5.92 -16.72 13.58
CA ASP A 180 -5.35 -17.95 12.99
C ASP A 180 -5.47 -19.20 13.89
N GLU A 181 -6.28 -19.15 14.95
CA GLU A 181 -6.70 -20.36 15.65
C GLU A 181 -8.02 -20.89 15.08
N LYS A 182 -7.86 -21.85 14.16
CA LYS A 182 -8.88 -22.81 13.75
C LYS A 182 -9.88 -23.08 14.88
N ASN A 183 -11.11 -22.62 14.68
CA ASN A 183 -12.27 -23.06 15.43
C ASN A 183 -12.61 -24.50 15.03
N THR A 184 -11.76 -25.47 15.42
CA THR A 184 -12.15 -26.89 15.42
C THR A 184 -12.97 -27.14 16.66
N VAL A 185 -14.29 -26.97 16.52
CA VAL A 185 -15.26 -27.54 17.44
C VAL A 185 -15.07 -29.06 17.41
N PRO A 186 -14.78 -29.74 18.53
CA PRO A 186 -14.75 -31.19 18.55
C PRO A 186 -16.16 -31.73 18.32
N ASP A 187 -16.38 -32.37 17.18
CA ASP A 187 -17.55 -33.22 16.90
C ASP A 187 -17.48 -34.45 17.83
N ASP A 188 -18.04 -34.33 19.03
CA ASP A 188 -18.40 -35.51 19.84
C ASP A 188 -19.57 -35.23 20.78
N TRP A 189 -20.73 -34.90 20.21
CA TRP A 189 -22.03 -35.06 20.89
C TRP A 189 -23.10 -35.51 19.90
N SER A 190 -23.01 -36.78 19.47
CA SER A 190 -24.12 -37.49 18.85
C SER A 190 -24.13 -38.96 19.27
N SER A 191 -24.79 -39.23 20.39
CA SER A 191 -25.67 -40.40 20.46
C SER A 191 -26.71 -40.18 21.54
N GLU A 192 -27.91 -39.87 21.05
CA GLU A 192 -29.17 -40.06 21.75
C GLU A 192 -29.26 -41.51 22.25
N GLU A 193 -29.43 -41.71 23.56
CA GLU A 193 -30.13 -42.89 24.06
C GLU A 193 -31.41 -42.45 24.76
N GLN A 194 -32.49 -42.98 24.23
CA GLN A 194 -33.87 -42.68 24.54
C GLN A 194 -34.25 -43.15 25.95
N GLN A 195 -35.16 -42.39 26.56
CA GLN A 195 -35.91 -42.77 27.76
C GLN A 195 -36.58 -44.14 27.61
N THR A 196 -36.60 -44.94 28.68
CA THR A 196 -37.85 -45.49 29.23
C THR A 196 -37.68 -45.86 30.70
N TYR A 197 -38.58 -45.33 31.52
CA TYR A 197 -38.89 -45.77 32.88
C TYR A 197 -39.64 -47.11 32.83
N GLU A 198 -39.25 -48.06 33.69
CA GLU A 198 -40.14 -48.96 34.44
C GLU A 198 -39.45 -49.47 35.71
#